data_AF-A0A7R8WZ87-F1
#
_entry.id   AF-A0A7R8WZ87-F1
#
_cell.length_a   1.000
_cell.length_b   1.000
_cell.length_c   1.000
_cell.angle_alpha   90.00
_cell.angle_beta   90.00
_cell.angle_gamma   90.00
#
_symmetry.space_group_name_H-M   'P 1'
#
loop_
_entity.id
_entity.type
_entity.pdbx_description
1 polymer ?
#
loop_
_entity_poly.entity_id
_entity_poly.type
_entity_poly.pdbx_seq_one_letter_code
_entity_poly.pdbx_strand_id
1 'polypeptide(L)'
;MSALCALGIDNALIELDGPEVPIMDGSALPFVKAINEAGIKELDEEKEFFVVEETITYTDESGAEMVLMPSDKYEITTMIDFDSPVLGQQYAELDDISKYEEEIAPCKTFVFVHELVNLIDQDLIKGGDLENAIVIANEKITQESLDTIAQKIEIPEIEFNMEGIVNKSDLKFSNEPARHKLLDVIGDMALVGRPIKGK
;
A
#
# COMPACT_ATOMS: atom_id res chain seq x y z
N MET A 1 -0.23 2.89 -9.79
CA MET A 1 1.00 2.40 -10.44
C MET A 1 1.28 0.92 -10.17
N SER A 2 1.25 0.45 -8.91
CA SER A 2 1.59 -0.94 -8.57
C SER A 2 0.88 -2.02 -9.41
N ALA A 3 -0.44 -1.89 -9.63
CA ALA A 3 -1.21 -2.83 -10.46
C ALA A 3 -0.71 -2.93 -11.92
N LEU A 4 -0.29 -1.80 -12.52
CA LEU A 4 0.23 -1.78 -13.88
C LEU A 4 1.57 -2.53 -13.95
N CYS A 5 2.47 -2.25 -13.00
CA CYS A 5 3.78 -2.90 -12.92
C CYS A 5 3.63 -4.41 -12.76
N ALA A 6 2.81 -4.84 -11.80
CA ALA A 6 2.62 -6.26 -11.50
C ALA A 6 1.94 -7.04 -12.63
N LEU A 7 1.00 -6.43 -13.37
CA LEU A 7 0.38 -7.04 -14.55
C LEU A 7 1.23 -6.88 -15.83
N GLY A 8 2.42 -6.28 -15.72
CA GLY A 8 3.35 -6.14 -16.83
C GLY A 8 2.90 -5.13 -17.90
N ILE A 9 2.07 -4.15 -17.53
CA ILE A 9 1.61 -3.09 -18.44
C ILE A 9 2.70 -2.03 -18.59
N ASP A 10 3.27 -1.95 -19.79
CA ASP A 10 4.32 -0.98 -20.11
C ASP A 10 3.77 0.34 -20.63
N ASN A 11 2.70 0.26 -21.42
CA ASN A 11 2.14 1.41 -22.13
C ASN A 11 0.66 1.55 -21.79
N ALA A 12 0.29 2.63 -21.11
CA ALA A 12 -1.09 2.96 -20.80
C ALA A 12 -1.30 4.48 -20.80
N LEU A 13 -2.46 4.91 -21.27
CA LEU A 13 -2.95 6.28 -21.07
C LEU A 13 -3.93 6.26 -19.91
N ILE A 14 -3.64 7.06 -18.88
CA ILE A 14 -4.50 7.22 -17.70
C ILE A 14 -5.06 8.64 -17.74
N GLU A 15 -6.36 8.76 -17.92
CA GLU A 15 -7.08 10.04 -17.92
C GLU A 15 -7.81 10.23 -16.60
N LEU A 16 -7.69 11.42 -16.01
CA LEU A 16 -8.34 11.81 -14.76
C LEU A 16 -9.12 13.09 -15.01
N ASP A 17 -10.36 13.13 -14.53
CA ASP A 17 -11.21 14.33 -14.52
C ASP A 17 -11.17 15.07 -13.18
N GLY A 18 -10.48 14.51 -12.18
CA GLY A 18 -10.15 15.10 -10.89
C GLY A 18 -8.65 15.33 -10.70
N PRO A 19 -8.25 16.00 -9.59
CA PRO A 19 -6.84 16.27 -9.29
C PRO A 19 -6.06 15.04 -8.82
N GLU A 20 -6.75 13.94 -8.47
CA GLU A 20 -6.16 12.76 -7.84
C GLU A 20 -6.77 11.47 -8.41
N VAL A 21 -6.02 10.37 -8.32
CA VAL A 21 -6.51 9.03 -8.63
C VAL A 21 -7.49 8.60 -7.53
N PRO A 22 -8.65 8.01 -7.87
CA PRO A 22 -9.59 7.55 -6.85
C PRO A 22 -8.96 6.50 -5.94
N ILE A 23 -9.15 6.61 -4.63
CA ILE A 23 -8.59 5.69 -3.62
C ILE A 23 -9.22 4.28 -3.67
N MET A 24 -10.38 4.15 -4.32
CA MET A 24 -11.15 2.92 -4.42
C MET A 24 -11.44 2.32 -3.03
N ASP A 25 -10.98 1.10 -2.75
CA ASP A 25 -11.09 0.43 -1.45
C ASP A 25 -9.81 0.54 -0.60
N GLY A 26 -8.86 1.38 -1.02
CA GLY A 26 -7.54 1.51 -0.38
C GLY A 26 -6.49 0.50 -0.86
N SER A 27 -6.85 -0.40 -1.77
CA SER A 27 -5.96 -1.43 -2.31
C SER A 27 -5.77 -1.29 -3.82
N ALA A 28 -4.92 -2.13 -4.40
CA ALA A 28 -4.74 -2.19 -5.85
C ALA A 28 -5.72 -3.13 -6.56
N LEU A 29 -6.48 -3.95 -5.81
CA LEU A 29 -7.34 -5.00 -6.38
C LEU A 29 -8.42 -4.45 -7.34
N PRO A 30 -9.10 -3.31 -7.07
CA PRO A 30 -10.05 -2.74 -8.02
C PRO A 30 -9.42 -2.41 -9.37
N PHE A 31 -8.17 -1.92 -9.37
CA PHE A 31 -7.43 -1.63 -10.60
C PHE A 31 -7.01 -2.91 -11.32
N VAL A 32 -6.56 -3.93 -10.60
CA VAL A 32 -6.23 -5.24 -11.18
C VAL A 32 -7.43 -5.84 -11.92
N LYS A 33 -8.61 -5.81 -11.30
CA LYS A 33 -9.86 -6.27 -11.93
C LYS A 33 -10.18 -5.48 -13.21
N ALA A 34 -10.07 -4.16 -13.16
CA ALA A 34 -10.34 -3.31 -14.32
C ALA A 34 -9.36 -3.57 -15.48
N ILE A 35 -8.07 -3.80 -15.19
CA ILE A 35 -7.07 -4.15 -16.21
C ILE A 35 -7.36 -5.53 -16.81
N ASN A 36 -7.67 -6.52 -15.96
CA ASN A 36 -8.01 -7.87 -16.41
C ASN A 36 -9.28 -7.89 -17.29
N GLU A 37 -10.28 -7.06 -16.96
CA GLU A 37 -11.50 -6.90 -17.77
C GLU A 37 -11.23 -6.22 -19.12
N ALA A 38 -10.37 -5.19 -19.14
CA ALA A 38 -9.96 -4.52 -20.37
C ALA A 38 -9.10 -5.41 -21.28
N GLY A 39 -8.33 -6.33 -20.68
CA GLY A 39 -7.42 -7.23 -21.35
C GLY A 39 -6.07 -6.59 -21.68
N ILE A 40 -5.08 -7.44 -21.94
CA ILE A 40 -3.71 -7.04 -22.24
C ILE A 40 -3.42 -7.34 -23.70
N LYS A 41 -2.81 -6.37 -24.40
CA LYS A 41 -2.38 -6.52 -25.79
C LYS A 41 -0.87 -6.52 -25.87
N GLU A 42 -0.30 -7.61 -26.37
CA GLU A 42 1.12 -7.67 -26.71
C GLU A 42 1.42 -6.80 -27.93
N LEU A 43 2.53 -6.07 -27.85
CA LEU A 43 3.06 -5.25 -28.94
C LEU A 43 4.29 -5.96 -29.52
N ASP A 44 4.56 -5.72 -30.82
CA ASP A 44 5.72 -6.28 -31.53
C ASP A 44 6.98 -5.45 -31.24
N GLU A 45 7.36 -5.40 -29.97
CA GLU A 45 8.54 -4.67 -29.48
C GLU A 45 9.14 -5.40 -28.28
N GLU A 46 10.48 -5.34 -28.14
CA GLU A 46 11.16 -5.95 -27.01
C GLU A 46 10.95 -5.13 -25.74
N LYS A 47 10.65 -5.83 -24.64
CA LYS A 47 10.54 -5.22 -23.32
C LYS A 47 11.92 -4.84 -22.80
N GLU A 48 12.14 -3.55 -22.54
CA GLU A 48 13.38 -3.07 -21.93
C GLU A 48 13.33 -3.25 -20.40
N PHE A 49 14.34 -3.92 -19.84
CA PHE A 49 14.46 -4.11 -18.40
C PHE A 49 15.58 -3.27 -17.82
N PHE A 50 15.39 -2.79 -16.59
CA PHE A 50 16.47 -2.28 -15.77
C PHE A 50 17.14 -3.45 -15.03
N VAL A 51 18.34 -3.84 -15.47
CA VAL A 51 19.10 -4.93 -14.86
C VAL A 51 20.00 -4.36 -13.78
N VAL A 52 19.85 -4.86 -12.54
CA VAL A 52 20.70 -4.46 -11.43
C VAL A 52 22.03 -5.21 -11.52
N GLU A 53 23.11 -4.50 -11.81
CA GLU A 53 24.45 -5.08 -11.97
C GLU A 53 25.27 -5.06 -10.66
N GLU A 54 24.99 -4.10 -9.78
CA GLU A 54 25.70 -3.91 -8.51
C GLU A 54 24.71 -3.57 -7.39
N THR A 55 25.09 -3.87 -6.14
CA THR A 55 24.27 -3.54 -4.98
C THR A 55 24.27 -2.03 -4.74
N ILE A 56 23.08 -1.45 -4.65
CA ILE A 56 22.84 -0.05 -4.30
C ILE A 56 22.17 -0.03 -2.93
N THR A 57 22.72 0.74 -2.00
CA THR A 57 22.15 0.92 -0.65
C THR A 57 21.93 2.38 -0.38
N TYR A 58 20.78 2.69 0.22
CA TYR A 58 20.43 4.02 0.69
C TYR A 58 19.86 3.92 2.11
N THR A 59 20.32 4.80 2.99
CA THR A 59 19.81 4.94 4.36
C THR A 59 19.58 6.41 4.63
N ASP A 60 18.41 6.77 5.15
CA ASP A 60 18.09 8.14 5.51
C ASP A 60 18.35 8.45 7.00
N GLU A 61 18.09 9.69 7.41
CA GLU A 61 18.26 10.14 8.80
C GLU A 61 17.24 9.52 9.78
N SER A 62 16.12 8.99 9.28
CA SER A 62 15.10 8.30 10.09
C SER A 62 15.52 6.87 10.43
N GLY A 63 16.50 6.33 9.72
CA GLY A 63 16.93 4.94 9.81
C GLY A 63 16.23 4.01 8.82
N ALA A 64 15.41 4.56 7.90
CA ALA A 64 14.85 3.79 6.80
C ALA A 64 15.98 3.38 5.84
N GLU A 65 16.01 2.10 5.48
CA GLU A 65 17.01 1.52 4.60
C GLU A 65 16.35 0.91 3.37
N MET A 66 16.92 1.17 2.19
CA MET A 66 16.57 0.51 0.94
C MET A 66 17.84 -0.10 0.36
N VAL A 67 17.76 -1.38 -0.02
CA VAL A 67 18.84 -2.11 -0.68
C VAL A 67 18.29 -2.70 -1.96
N LEU A 68 18.92 -2.38 -3.09
CA LEU A 68 18.64 -2.97 -4.39
C LEU A 68 19.85 -3.81 -4.79
N MET A 69 19.67 -5.10 -5.05
CA MET A 69 20.75 -6.02 -5.35
C MET A 69 20.52 -6.85 -6.62
N PRO A 70 21.60 -7.31 -7.29
CA PRO A 70 21.47 -8.17 -8.46
C PRO A 70 20.71 -9.45 -8.13
N SER A 71 19.69 -9.76 -8.94
CA SER A 71 18.95 -11.03 -8.91
C SER A 71 18.49 -11.40 -10.31
N ASP A 72 18.48 -12.70 -10.61
CA ASP A 72 17.91 -13.26 -11.83
C ASP A 72 16.36 -13.27 -11.81
N LYS A 73 15.77 -12.95 -10.64
CA LYS A 73 14.33 -12.88 -10.41
C LYS A 73 13.93 -11.47 -10.00
N TYR A 74 12.64 -11.17 -10.13
CA TYR A 74 12.04 -9.99 -9.52
C TYR A 74 11.54 -10.40 -8.13
N GLU A 75 12.18 -9.86 -7.11
CA GLU A 75 11.86 -10.15 -5.71
C GLU A 75 11.75 -8.84 -4.97
N ILE A 76 10.82 -8.72 -4.03
CA ILE A 76 10.74 -7.55 -3.15
C ILE A 76 10.51 -8.04 -1.74
N THR A 77 11.21 -7.43 -0.80
CA THR A 77 11.06 -7.68 0.62
C THR A 77 10.89 -6.36 1.35
N THR A 78 9.89 -6.28 2.23
CA THR A 78 9.66 -5.12 3.08
C THR A 78 9.58 -5.54 4.54
N MET A 79 10.26 -4.77 5.38
CA MET A 79 10.16 -4.86 6.83
C MET A 79 9.65 -3.52 7.35
N ILE A 80 8.64 -3.57 8.21
CA ILE A 80 8.09 -2.38 8.85
C ILE A 80 8.19 -2.51 10.37
N ASP A 81 8.50 -1.40 11.02
CA ASP A 81 8.49 -1.26 12.47
C ASP A 81 7.94 0.13 12.81
N PHE A 82 6.74 0.16 13.38
CA PHE A 82 6.04 1.41 13.71
C PHE A 82 6.18 1.78 15.19
N ASP A 83 7.03 1.10 15.96
CA ASP A 83 7.17 1.25 17.42
C ASP A 83 5.79 1.29 18.12
N SER A 84 4.87 0.47 17.62
CA SER A 84 3.49 0.43 18.08
C SER A 84 3.24 -0.84 18.88
N PRO A 85 2.60 -0.76 20.06
CA PRO A 85 2.20 -1.95 20.82
C PRO A 85 1.12 -2.76 20.10
N VAL A 86 0.46 -2.19 19.09
CA VAL A 86 -0.58 -2.81 18.27
C VAL A 86 0.00 -3.30 16.94
N LEU A 87 0.77 -2.46 16.26
CA LEU A 87 1.46 -2.81 15.02
C LEU A 87 2.95 -3.08 15.27
N GLY A 88 3.23 -4.30 15.73
CA GLY A 88 4.61 -4.76 15.93
C GLY A 88 5.38 -4.91 14.61
N GLN A 89 6.61 -5.41 14.70
CA GLN A 89 7.44 -5.70 13.53
C GLN A 89 6.74 -6.68 12.59
N GLN A 90 6.64 -6.31 11.31
CA GLN A 90 6.05 -7.14 10.29
C GLN A 90 6.97 -7.26 9.08
N TYR A 91 6.87 -8.41 8.43
CA TYR A 91 7.64 -8.76 7.25
C TYR A 91 6.70 -9.17 6.13
N ALA A 92 6.96 -8.71 4.91
CA ALA A 92 6.30 -9.18 3.70
C ALA A 92 7.35 -9.43 2.61
N GLU A 93 7.12 -10.46 1.81
CA GLU A 93 7.98 -10.83 0.69
C GLU A 93 7.11 -11.23 -0.50
N LEU A 94 7.54 -10.83 -1.68
CA LEU A 94 7.01 -11.25 -2.96
C LEU A 94 8.18 -11.77 -3.79
N ASP A 95 8.29 -13.08 -3.90
CA ASP A 95 9.34 -13.81 -4.63
C ASP A 95 8.92 -14.20 -6.06
N ASP A 96 7.64 -14.04 -6.37
CA ASP A 96 7.03 -14.34 -7.66
C ASP A 96 5.89 -13.36 -7.94
N ILE A 97 6.03 -12.56 -9.00
CA ILE A 97 5.05 -11.54 -9.38
C ILE A 97 3.66 -12.12 -9.68
N SER A 98 3.57 -13.40 -10.06
CA SER A 98 2.28 -14.06 -10.32
C SER A 98 1.39 -14.17 -9.08
N LYS A 99 1.98 -14.10 -7.88
CA LYS A 99 1.24 -14.09 -6.61
C LYS A 99 0.63 -12.73 -6.28
N TYR A 100 1.04 -11.66 -6.95
CA TYR A 100 0.65 -10.29 -6.61
C TYR A 100 -0.86 -10.09 -6.51
N GLU A 101 -1.64 -10.60 -7.47
CA GLU A 101 -3.09 -10.43 -7.51
C GLU A 101 -3.79 -11.04 -6.29
N GLU A 102 -3.30 -12.18 -5.80
CA GLU A 102 -3.89 -12.88 -4.66
C GLU A 102 -3.35 -12.37 -3.32
N GLU A 103 -2.05 -12.08 -3.27
CA GLU A 103 -1.29 -11.88 -2.03
C GLU A 103 -1.01 -10.43 -1.65
N ILE A 104 -0.96 -9.52 -2.62
CA ILE A 104 -0.52 -8.13 -2.39
C ILE A 104 -1.58 -7.12 -2.82
N ALA A 105 -2.13 -7.27 -4.03
CA ALA A 105 -3.16 -6.40 -4.58
C ALA A 105 -4.34 -6.08 -3.65
N PRO A 106 -4.88 -7.03 -2.85
CA PRO A 106 -6.02 -6.75 -1.98
C PRO A 106 -5.66 -6.07 -0.65
N CYS A 107 -4.38 -5.83 -0.37
CA CYS A 107 -3.95 -5.26 0.90
C CYS A 107 -4.24 -3.76 0.93
N LYS A 108 -5.08 -3.33 1.87
CA LYS A 108 -5.51 -1.93 1.98
C LYS A 108 -4.47 -1.04 2.64
N THR A 109 -4.53 0.24 2.32
CA THR A 109 -3.77 1.27 3.02
C THR A 109 -4.20 1.35 4.48
N PHE A 110 -3.34 1.91 5.31
CA PHE A 110 -3.60 2.02 6.74
C PHE A 110 -3.14 3.37 7.28
N VAL A 111 -3.75 3.77 8.38
CA VAL A 111 -3.49 5.06 9.02
C VAL A 111 -3.67 4.94 10.52
N PHE A 112 -2.83 5.64 11.29
CA PHE A 112 -3.01 5.70 12.73
C PHE A 112 -4.07 6.73 13.12
N VAL A 113 -4.84 6.43 14.16
CA VAL A 113 -5.91 7.31 14.67
C VAL A 113 -5.37 8.72 15.01
N HIS A 114 -4.18 8.82 15.60
CA HIS A 114 -3.60 10.12 15.93
C HIS A 114 -3.18 10.93 14.69
N GLU A 115 -2.87 10.26 13.58
CA GLU A 115 -2.55 10.92 12.30
C GLU A 115 -3.82 11.46 11.65
N LEU A 116 -4.94 10.72 11.73
CA LEU A 116 -6.24 11.16 11.21
C LEU A 116 -6.64 12.53 11.78
N VAL A 117 -6.49 12.73 13.09
CA VAL A 117 -6.85 14.02 13.74
C VAL A 117 -6.01 15.16 13.16
N ASN A 118 -4.71 14.95 13.01
CA ASN A 118 -3.81 15.98 12.46
C ASN A 118 -4.11 16.28 10.99
N LEU A 119 -4.42 15.25 10.19
CA LEU A 119 -4.68 15.39 8.76
C LEU A 119 -6.03 16.04 8.48
N ILE A 120 -7.04 15.81 9.33
CA ILE A 120 -8.34 16.50 9.26
C ILE A 120 -8.20 17.97 9.63
N ASP A 121 -7.44 18.28 10.67
CA ASP A 121 -7.15 19.68 11.05
C ASP A 121 -6.40 20.43 9.92
N GLN A 122 -5.73 19.70 9.01
CA GLN A 122 -5.05 20.23 7.83
C GLN A 122 -5.86 20.15 6.53
N ASP A 123 -7.12 19.69 6.57
CA ASP A 123 -8.02 19.63 5.42
C ASP A 123 -7.57 18.61 4.32
N LEU A 124 -6.79 17.58 4.70
CA LEU A 124 -6.12 16.62 3.80
C LEU A 124 -6.85 15.27 3.59
N ILE A 125 -7.90 14.96 4.35
CA ILE A 125 -8.65 13.68 4.24
C ILE A 125 -10.12 13.97 3.93
N LYS A 126 -10.38 14.51 2.74
CA LYS A 126 -11.76 14.79 2.28
C LYS A 126 -12.44 13.62 1.58
N GLY A 127 -11.67 12.59 1.22
CA GLY A 127 -12.15 11.37 0.55
C GLY A 127 -11.89 10.08 1.31
N GLY A 128 -11.31 10.16 2.52
CA GLY A 128 -11.12 9.00 3.38
C GLY A 128 -12.44 8.57 3.99
N ASP A 129 -12.89 7.38 3.64
CA ASP A 129 -14.01 6.70 4.28
C ASP A 129 -13.41 5.54 5.10
N LEU A 130 -14.02 5.13 6.21
CA LEU A 130 -13.49 3.99 6.95
C LEU A 130 -13.44 2.71 6.11
N GLU A 131 -14.21 2.63 5.03
CA GLU A 131 -14.22 1.45 4.17
C GLU A 131 -12.95 1.30 3.33
N ASN A 132 -12.23 2.40 3.07
CA ASN A 132 -11.08 2.46 2.17
C ASN A 132 -9.71 2.54 2.87
N ALA A 133 -9.66 2.38 4.19
CA ALA A 133 -8.40 2.24 4.93
C ALA A 133 -8.55 1.35 6.16
N ILE A 134 -7.46 0.72 6.58
CA ILE A 134 -7.33 0.08 7.90
C ILE A 134 -6.94 1.17 8.89
N VAL A 135 -7.82 1.47 9.83
CA VAL A 135 -7.50 2.43 10.89
C VAL A 135 -6.92 1.68 12.09
N ILE A 136 -5.79 2.17 12.62
CA ILE A 136 -5.02 1.53 13.71
C ILE A 136 -4.89 2.50 14.90
N ALA A 137 -5.21 2.03 16.10
CA ALA A 137 -5.00 2.78 17.33
C ALA A 137 -3.62 2.44 17.91
N ASN A 138 -2.76 3.45 18.12
CA ASN A 138 -1.41 3.23 18.65
C ASN A 138 -1.39 2.89 20.15
N GLU A 139 -2.44 3.24 20.89
CA GLU A 139 -2.62 2.89 22.29
C GLU A 139 -4.05 2.40 22.55
N LYS A 140 -4.30 1.83 23.73
CA LYS A 140 -5.66 1.59 24.19
C LYS A 140 -6.37 2.93 24.42
N ILE A 141 -7.14 3.37 23.44
CA ILE A 141 -7.91 4.61 23.53
C ILE A 141 -9.17 4.37 24.36
N THR A 142 -9.52 5.32 25.23
CA THR A 142 -10.77 5.28 26.01
C THR A 142 -11.99 5.55 25.12
N GLN A 143 -13.14 4.95 25.42
CA GLN A 143 -14.37 5.16 24.65
C GLN A 143 -14.73 6.65 24.48
N GLU A 144 -14.51 7.50 25.48
CA GLU A 144 -14.77 8.95 25.39
C GLU A 144 -13.91 9.66 24.34
N SER A 145 -12.63 9.31 24.27
CA SER A 145 -11.73 9.83 23.23
C SER A 145 -12.11 9.29 21.86
N LEU A 146 -12.57 8.03 21.79
CA LEU A 146 -13.06 7.41 20.56
C LEU A 146 -14.32 8.10 20.03
N ASP A 147 -15.28 8.39 20.89
CA ASP A 147 -16.51 9.09 20.53
C ASP A 147 -16.22 10.50 20.02
N THR A 148 -15.23 11.18 20.64
CA THR A 148 -14.77 12.51 20.21
C THR A 148 -14.16 12.47 18.81
N ILE A 149 -13.35 11.44 18.54
CA ILE A 149 -12.73 11.24 17.22
C ILE A 149 -13.83 10.90 16.21
N ALA A 150 -14.70 9.93 16.47
CA ALA A 150 -15.81 9.56 15.59
C ALA A 150 -16.69 10.76 15.21
N GLN A 151 -17.01 11.64 16.17
CA GLN A 151 -17.75 12.88 15.92
C GLN A 151 -16.99 13.86 15.01
N LYS A 152 -15.68 14.00 15.19
CA LYS A 152 -14.84 14.88 14.36
C LYS A 152 -14.69 14.39 12.92
N ILE A 153 -14.68 13.07 12.72
CA ILE A 153 -14.49 12.46 11.40
C ILE A 153 -15.85 12.22 10.68
N GLU A 154 -16.98 12.59 11.31
CA GLU A 154 -18.33 12.37 10.76
C GLU A 154 -18.65 10.90 10.40
N ILE A 155 -18.01 9.96 11.10
CA ILE A 155 -18.22 8.54 10.87
C ILE A 155 -19.38 8.05 11.75
N PRO A 156 -20.39 7.35 11.18
CA PRO A 156 -21.64 7.04 11.88
C PRO A 156 -21.51 6.06 13.05
N GLU A 157 -20.51 5.16 13.06
CA GLU A 157 -20.26 4.23 14.17
C GLU A 157 -18.88 3.58 14.01
N ILE A 158 -17.99 3.73 15.00
CA ILE A 158 -16.69 3.05 15.04
C ILE A 158 -16.72 2.04 16.19
N GLU A 159 -16.68 0.75 15.86
CA GLU A 159 -16.51 -0.32 16.85
C GLU A 159 -15.03 -0.72 16.90
N PHE A 160 -14.30 -0.20 17.88
CA PHE A 160 -12.92 -0.59 18.13
C PHE A 160 -12.89 -2.01 18.71
N ASN A 161 -12.23 -2.94 18.02
CA ASN A 161 -11.93 -4.23 18.63
C ASN A 161 -10.84 -4.05 19.70
N MET A 162 -10.86 -4.88 20.75
CA MET A 162 -9.96 -4.75 21.91
C MET A 162 -8.46 -4.92 21.57
N GLU A 163 -8.12 -5.19 20.31
CA GLU A 163 -6.77 -5.41 19.79
C GLU A 163 -6.19 -4.21 19.04
N GLY A 164 -6.93 -3.09 18.91
CA GLY A 164 -6.39 -1.84 18.38
C GLY A 164 -6.58 -1.64 16.87
N ILE A 165 -7.34 -2.51 16.20
CA ILE A 165 -7.82 -2.30 14.83
C ILE A 165 -9.24 -1.74 14.89
N VAL A 166 -9.44 -0.65 14.18
CA VAL A 166 -10.54 0.28 14.45
C VAL A 166 -11.75 0.03 13.56
N ASN A 167 -11.54 -0.58 12.38
CA ASN A 167 -12.61 -0.82 11.43
C ASN A 167 -13.14 -2.25 11.50
N LYS A 168 -14.41 -2.42 11.15
CA LYS A 168 -15.09 -3.72 10.94
C LYS A 168 -14.47 -4.57 9.82
N SER A 169 -13.50 -4.04 9.09
CA SER A 169 -12.75 -4.79 8.08
C SER A 169 -11.77 -5.71 8.80
N ASP A 170 -12.08 -7.00 8.83
CA ASP A 170 -11.09 -8.01 9.17
C ASP A 170 -9.86 -7.82 8.28
N LEU A 171 -8.67 -7.86 8.88
CA LEU A 171 -7.45 -7.94 8.09
C LEU A 171 -7.54 -9.18 7.21
N LYS A 172 -7.31 -9.00 5.91
CA LYS A 172 -7.20 -10.11 4.97
C LYS A 172 -5.98 -10.97 5.27
N PHE A 173 -4.91 -10.33 5.76
CA PHE A 173 -3.68 -10.99 6.20
C PHE A 173 -3.22 -10.43 7.54
N SER A 174 -2.65 -11.27 8.40
CA SER A 174 -2.09 -10.82 9.67
C SER A 174 -0.99 -9.77 9.53
N ASN A 175 -0.28 -9.76 8.38
CA ASN A 175 0.76 -8.80 8.01
C ASN A 175 0.33 -7.86 6.87
N GLU A 176 -0.97 -7.58 6.74
CA GLU A 176 -1.51 -6.73 5.66
C GLU A 176 -0.85 -5.34 5.58
N PRO A 177 -0.54 -4.63 6.69
CA PRO A 177 0.22 -3.37 6.62
C PRO A 177 1.59 -3.50 5.95
N ALA A 178 2.35 -4.57 6.25
CA ALA A 178 3.63 -4.84 5.57
C ALA A 178 3.44 -5.15 4.08
N ARG A 179 2.40 -5.92 3.73
CA ARG A 179 2.07 -6.23 2.33
C ARG A 179 1.60 -5.00 1.56
N HIS A 180 0.90 -4.06 2.20
CA HIS A 180 0.56 -2.78 1.59
C HIS A 180 1.80 -1.91 1.38
N LYS A 181 2.77 -1.91 2.30
CA LYS A 181 4.05 -1.22 2.04
C LYS A 181 4.85 -1.87 0.92
N LEU A 182 4.76 -3.19 0.76
CA LEU A 182 5.30 -3.87 -0.43
C LEU A 182 4.59 -3.40 -1.71
N LEU A 183 3.27 -3.25 -1.69
CA LEU A 183 2.48 -2.68 -2.79
C LEU A 183 2.94 -1.26 -3.13
N ASP A 184 3.12 -0.40 -2.13
CA ASP A 184 3.64 0.97 -2.31
C ASP A 184 5.01 0.94 -3.01
N VAL A 185 5.94 0.10 -2.54
CA VAL A 185 7.28 -0.05 -3.13
C VAL A 185 7.21 -0.49 -4.59
N ILE A 186 6.36 -1.47 -4.95
CA ILE A 186 6.14 -1.85 -6.36
C ILE A 186 5.66 -0.64 -7.17
N GLY A 187 4.74 0.14 -6.62
CA GLY A 187 4.22 1.35 -7.25
C GLY A 187 5.28 2.42 -7.47
N ASP A 188 6.12 2.67 -6.48
CA ASP A 188 7.19 3.67 -6.52
C ASP A 188 8.31 3.25 -7.48
N MET A 189 8.67 1.97 -7.51
CA MET A 189 9.67 1.44 -8.44
C MET A 189 9.22 1.54 -9.90
N ALA A 190 7.92 1.65 -10.17
CA ALA A 190 7.42 1.91 -11.52
C ALA A 190 7.91 3.27 -12.09
N LEU A 191 8.32 4.21 -11.23
CA LEU A 191 8.87 5.52 -11.65
C LEU A 191 10.24 5.40 -12.32
N VAL A 192 10.93 4.26 -12.22
CA VAL A 192 12.12 3.94 -13.03
C VAL A 192 11.77 3.90 -14.54
N GLY A 193 10.49 3.72 -14.88
CA GLY A 193 9.99 3.71 -16.26
C GLY A 193 10.25 2.41 -17.02
N ARG A 194 10.87 1.42 -16.36
CA ARG A 194 11.14 0.09 -16.89
C ARG A 194 11.02 -0.95 -15.77
N PRO A 195 10.57 -2.19 -16.05
CA PRO A 195 10.59 -3.25 -15.05
C PRO A 195 12.01 -3.57 -14.60
N ILE A 196 12.17 -3.81 -13.30
CA ILE A 196 13.45 -4.09 -12.67
C ILE A 196 13.72 -5.61 -12.68
N LYS A 197 14.97 -5.99 -12.91
CA LYS A 197 15.51 -7.33 -12.62
C LYS A 197 16.50 -7.21 -11.48
N GLY A 198 16.06 -7.57 -10.29
CA GLY A 198 16.76 -7.35 -9.03
C GLY A 198 15.88 -7.69 -7.83
N LYS A 199 16.49 -7.61 -6.64
CA LYS A 199 15.84 -7.79 -5.35
C LYS A 199 15.98 -6.53 -4.50
#